data_AF-A0A813YZJ1-F1
#
_entry.id   AF-A0A813YZJ1-F1
#
_cell.length_a   1.000
_cell.length_b   1.000
_cell.length_c   1.000
_cell.angle_alpha   90.00
_cell.angle_beta   90.00
_cell.angle_gamma   90.00
#
_symmetry.space_group_name_H-M   'P 1'
#
loop_
_entity.id
_entity.type
_entity.pdbx_description
1 polymer ?
#
loop_
_entity_poly.entity_id
_entity_poly.type
_entity_poly.pdbx_seq_one_letter_code
_entity_poly.pdbx_strand_id
1 'polypeptide(L)'
;MENIVVAWLDATVDNTDDDTIRSKIQLRQIARTIKTFSDPEKCIQWIKEVKNEKIFLIASGNLSENILEQVDSYAQLAGIYIFCLQNSKYEYLIDKYKKIKGVYTDISIICECLKIDFKQWDNDLNTFQTTSLIDMKQLNSEQLKFIQNQLFKEYLLEIEYDEDAIHDLVEYCENLYAENIEELELIKQFENEYTSNDALHWYTKDCFAYHMLNRAIRMKEITILFQMGFFIRDINQQLEEDYSITKQRSTLTLFRGQGMKIEYFEELKQNQGGLISFNGFLSTSTKQNVAYEFAQRSLSNGFPIAVLFRMQIDPTNNSCPYASLEKRSFNQAEYEILFSFKAIFHIESIEQIENNIWQVDLTLINEKENLISHYIQIEHNKFNHLIDYEKLGELLIEMNEFDKAKDLYEINVPDISDPKYTYVYNQLGLIYTNLKNHKQALLCYNLSLATKSNETLNDYVIISNIHNNIGKIFYKQEKLHEALEKFQYALNIQLEHLSSTHPSLINTYDLLAMVYAENDDYQTALEYNEKKLDIQEKTSLSNQSDLALTHFNIGICLENLNRLTEATDHIQQSIDMLPSNDTELNNRQAVLERIHEELQ
;
A
#
# COMPACT_ATOMS: atom_id res chain seq x y z
N MET A 1 -1.41 1.43 -10.86
CA MET A 1 -1.69 2.81 -11.27
C MET A 1 -2.93 3.18 -10.47
N GLU A 2 -3.07 4.38 -9.93
CA GLU A 2 -4.42 4.95 -10.04
C GLU A 2 -4.61 4.99 -11.56
N ASN A 3 -5.40 4.07 -12.11
CA ASN A 3 -5.29 3.75 -13.54
C ASN A 3 -5.46 5.03 -14.34
N ILE A 4 -4.43 5.45 -15.07
CA ILE A 4 -4.63 6.51 -16.04
C ILE A 4 -5.38 5.91 -17.22
N VAL A 5 -6.57 6.41 -17.48
CA VAL A 5 -7.39 5.99 -18.61
C VAL A 5 -7.57 7.16 -19.57
N VAL A 6 -7.34 6.89 -20.86
CA VAL A 6 -7.70 7.84 -21.90
C VAL A 6 -9.11 7.55 -22.37
N ALA A 7 -10.00 8.51 -22.22
CA ALA A 7 -11.31 8.46 -22.86
C ALA A 7 -11.23 9.22 -24.18
N TRP A 8 -11.71 8.66 -25.28
CA TRP A 8 -11.81 9.35 -26.57
C TRP A 8 -13.27 9.45 -27.00
N LEU A 9 -13.82 10.66 -26.94
CA LEU A 9 -15.16 11.02 -27.37
C LEU A 9 -15.12 11.67 -28.76
N ASP A 10 -15.52 10.91 -29.79
CA ASP A 10 -15.64 11.41 -31.16
C ASP A 10 -16.77 10.69 -31.90
N ALA A 11 -17.55 11.44 -32.69
CA ALA A 11 -18.64 10.88 -33.49
C ALA A 11 -18.14 9.86 -34.53
N THR A 12 -16.89 10.00 -34.98
CA THR A 12 -16.26 9.08 -35.95
C THR A 12 -15.35 8.05 -35.29
N VAL A 13 -15.31 7.96 -33.96
CA VAL A 13 -14.37 7.06 -33.26
C VAL A 13 -14.58 5.59 -33.61
N ASP A 14 -15.78 5.21 -34.04
CA ASP A 14 -16.14 3.84 -34.45
C ASP A 14 -15.87 3.58 -35.94
N ASN A 15 -15.40 4.57 -36.69
CA ASN A 15 -15.05 4.41 -38.10
C ASN A 15 -13.80 3.54 -38.26
N THR A 16 -13.77 2.76 -39.34
CA THR A 16 -12.64 1.91 -39.74
C THR A 16 -11.80 2.57 -40.83
N ASP A 17 -11.74 3.91 -40.87
CA ASP A 17 -10.86 4.62 -41.79
C ASP A 17 -9.40 4.58 -41.29
N ASP A 18 -8.46 4.66 -42.23
CA ASP A 18 -7.03 4.50 -41.96
C ASP A 18 -6.52 5.54 -40.95
N ASP A 19 -7.08 6.74 -40.96
CA ASP A 19 -6.67 7.84 -40.06
C ASP A 19 -7.13 7.60 -38.61
N THR A 20 -8.36 7.11 -38.39
CA THR A 20 -8.85 6.75 -37.05
C THR A 20 -8.09 5.55 -36.50
N ILE A 21 -7.81 4.55 -37.33
CA ILE A 21 -7.02 3.37 -36.95
C ILE A 21 -5.60 3.81 -36.54
N ARG A 22 -4.94 4.64 -37.35
CA ARG A 22 -3.61 5.18 -37.06
C ARG A 22 -3.56 5.99 -35.77
N SER A 23 -4.58 6.83 -35.54
CA SER A 23 -4.70 7.64 -34.33
C SER A 23 -4.89 6.78 -33.07
N LYS A 24 -5.70 5.70 -33.16
CA LYS A 24 -5.85 4.72 -32.08
C LYS A 24 -4.53 4.02 -31.78
N ILE A 25 -3.77 3.61 -32.81
CA ILE A 25 -2.45 2.99 -32.63
C ILE A 25 -1.50 3.94 -31.89
N GLN A 26 -1.43 5.21 -32.31
CA GLN A 26 -0.57 6.20 -31.66
C GLN A 26 -0.93 6.45 -30.20
N LEU A 27 -2.21 6.53 -29.86
CA LEU A 27 -2.63 6.69 -28.48
C LEU A 27 -2.36 5.44 -27.63
N ARG A 28 -2.47 4.24 -28.22
CA ARG A 28 -2.21 2.96 -27.53
C ARG A 28 -0.73 2.75 -27.21
N GLN A 29 0.17 3.40 -27.96
CA GLN A 29 1.60 3.46 -27.60
C GLN A 29 1.85 4.25 -26.30
N ILE A 30 0.84 4.95 -25.76
CA ILE A 30 0.99 5.91 -24.66
C ILE A 30 0.11 5.52 -23.48
N ALA A 31 -1.13 5.08 -23.73
CA ALA A 31 -2.10 4.75 -22.71
C ALA A 31 -2.52 3.28 -22.75
N ARG A 32 -2.36 2.58 -21.62
CA ARG A 32 -2.76 1.16 -21.42
C ARG A 32 -4.25 0.93 -21.64
N THR A 33 -5.09 1.90 -21.30
CA THR A 33 -6.54 1.77 -21.43
C THR A 33 -7.09 2.97 -22.18
N ILE A 34 -7.66 2.69 -23.35
CA ILE A 34 -8.41 3.66 -24.13
C ILE A 34 -9.86 3.22 -24.18
N LYS A 35 -10.75 4.06 -23.67
CA LYS A 35 -12.20 3.90 -23.81
C LYS A 35 -12.71 4.86 -24.87
N THR A 36 -13.39 4.33 -25.87
CA THR A 36 -13.94 5.12 -26.97
C THR A 36 -15.44 5.30 -26.80
N PHE A 37 -15.93 6.49 -27.15
CA PHE A 37 -17.34 6.84 -27.05
C PHE A 37 -17.74 7.63 -28.29
N SER A 38 -18.81 7.21 -28.96
CA SER A 38 -19.51 8.01 -29.97
C SER A 38 -20.69 8.80 -29.37
N ASP A 39 -21.12 8.42 -28.17
CA ASP A 39 -22.25 9.01 -27.45
C ASP A 39 -21.77 9.81 -26.21
N PRO A 40 -22.01 11.14 -26.17
CA PRO A 40 -21.65 12.00 -25.04
C PRO A 40 -22.25 11.59 -23.71
N GLU A 41 -23.50 11.13 -23.66
CA GLU A 41 -24.18 10.79 -22.40
C GLU A 41 -23.56 9.55 -21.76
N LYS A 42 -23.26 8.54 -22.59
CA LYS A 42 -22.56 7.34 -22.13
C LYS A 42 -21.15 7.65 -21.63
N CYS A 43 -20.45 8.57 -22.30
CA CYS A 43 -19.14 9.03 -21.87
C CYS A 43 -19.22 9.69 -20.48
N ILE A 44 -20.16 10.62 -20.28
CA ILE A 44 -20.36 11.30 -18.99
C ILE A 44 -20.70 10.30 -17.89
N GLN A 45 -21.64 9.37 -18.15
CA GLN A 45 -22.05 8.37 -17.18
C GLN A 45 -20.87 7.48 -16.79
N TRP A 46 -20.09 7.01 -17.76
CA TRP A 46 -18.91 6.21 -17.50
C TRP A 46 -17.88 6.98 -16.68
N ILE A 47 -17.54 8.23 -17.05
CA ILE A 47 -16.61 9.07 -16.28
C ILE A 47 -17.08 9.18 -14.83
N LYS A 48 -18.40 9.35 -14.59
CA LYS A 48 -18.98 9.46 -13.24
C LYS A 48 -18.87 8.17 -12.42
N GLU A 49 -19.00 7.01 -13.06
CA GLU A 49 -18.99 5.69 -12.41
C GLU A 49 -17.58 5.18 -12.11
N VAL A 50 -16.58 5.65 -12.86
CA VAL A 50 -15.17 5.32 -12.63
C VAL A 50 -14.71 5.82 -11.27
N LYS A 51 -14.22 4.87 -10.45
CA LYS A 51 -13.65 5.12 -9.11
C LYS A 51 -12.20 4.67 -9.11
N ASN A 52 -11.35 5.45 -8.44
CA ASN A 52 -9.92 5.15 -8.24
C ASN A 52 -9.07 5.16 -9.53
N GLU A 53 -9.54 5.85 -10.58
CA GLU A 53 -8.80 6.06 -11.83
C GLU A 53 -8.77 7.55 -12.17
N LYS A 54 -7.71 7.99 -12.88
CA LYS A 54 -7.60 9.36 -13.40
C LYS A 54 -7.82 9.34 -14.90
N ILE A 55 -8.74 10.18 -15.36
CA ILE A 55 -9.19 10.19 -16.75
C ILE A 55 -8.59 11.38 -17.48
N PHE A 56 -7.94 11.13 -18.60
CA PHE A 56 -7.64 12.15 -19.60
C PHE A 56 -8.60 11.98 -20.77
N LEU A 57 -9.38 13.02 -21.05
CA LEU A 57 -10.41 12.98 -22.08
C LEU A 57 -9.93 13.67 -23.34
N ILE A 58 -9.94 12.96 -24.47
CA ILE A 58 -9.82 13.52 -25.80
C ILE A 58 -11.24 13.68 -26.35
N ALA A 59 -11.68 14.90 -26.62
CA ALA A 59 -13.02 15.18 -27.13
C ALA A 59 -12.97 15.94 -28.45
N SER A 60 -13.79 15.52 -29.42
CA SER A 60 -13.97 16.31 -30.64
C SER A 60 -14.52 17.70 -30.30
N GLY A 61 -14.09 18.73 -31.03
CA GLY A 61 -14.50 20.12 -30.74
C GLY A 61 -16.02 20.33 -30.69
N ASN A 62 -16.80 19.58 -31.47
CA ASN A 62 -18.26 19.73 -31.48
C ASN A 62 -18.95 19.01 -30.31
N LEU A 63 -18.38 17.91 -29.83
CA LEU A 63 -18.94 17.15 -28.70
C LEU A 63 -18.45 17.70 -27.35
N SER A 64 -17.28 18.35 -27.31
CA SER A 64 -16.73 18.93 -26.09
C SER A 64 -17.65 20.00 -25.49
N GLU A 65 -18.24 20.88 -26.31
CA GLU A 65 -19.17 21.92 -25.85
C GLU A 65 -20.39 21.35 -25.09
N ASN A 66 -20.84 20.13 -25.44
CA ASN A 66 -22.01 19.49 -24.83
C ASN A 66 -21.72 18.86 -23.47
N ILE A 67 -20.46 18.49 -23.20
CA ILE A 67 -20.11 17.71 -22.02
C ILE A 67 -19.39 18.52 -20.94
N LEU A 68 -18.70 19.61 -21.34
CA LEU A 68 -17.78 20.36 -20.48
C LEU A 68 -18.44 20.91 -19.22
N GLU A 69 -19.68 21.40 -19.30
CA GLU A 69 -20.40 21.92 -18.13
C GLU A 69 -20.63 20.85 -17.04
N GLN A 70 -20.74 19.59 -17.42
CA GLN A 70 -20.99 18.50 -16.48
C GLN A 70 -19.68 17.90 -15.95
N VAL A 71 -18.74 17.60 -16.85
CA VAL A 71 -17.54 16.83 -16.51
C VAL A 71 -16.44 17.68 -15.87
N ASP A 72 -16.43 19.01 -16.04
CA ASP A 72 -15.42 19.89 -15.43
C ASP A 72 -15.41 19.80 -13.89
N SER A 73 -16.55 19.46 -13.29
CA SER A 73 -16.68 19.27 -11.83
C SER A 73 -16.13 17.93 -11.31
N TYR A 74 -15.90 16.94 -12.17
CA TYR A 74 -15.58 15.57 -11.75
C TYR A 74 -14.12 15.41 -11.34
N ALA A 75 -13.87 15.01 -10.09
CA ALA A 75 -12.53 14.92 -9.49
C ALA A 75 -11.61 13.90 -10.17
N GLN A 76 -12.19 12.85 -10.76
CA GLN A 76 -11.49 11.82 -11.53
C GLN A 76 -10.98 12.32 -12.88
N LEU A 77 -11.51 13.43 -13.41
CA LEU A 77 -11.06 14.00 -14.68
C LEU A 77 -9.82 14.88 -14.47
N ALA A 78 -8.68 14.40 -14.94
CA ALA A 78 -7.36 15.02 -14.77
C ALA A 78 -7.06 16.09 -15.83
N GLY A 79 -7.54 15.90 -17.06
CA GLY A 79 -7.33 16.84 -18.15
C GLY A 79 -8.20 16.54 -19.37
N ILE A 80 -8.46 17.57 -20.17
CA ILE A 80 -9.26 17.48 -21.40
C ILE A 80 -8.46 18.06 -22.57
N TYR A 81 -8.34 17.27 -23.62
CA TYR A 81 -7.72 17.60 -24.90
C TYR A 81 -8.81 17.74 -25.95
N ILE A 82 -8.89 18.90 -26.61
CA ILE A 82 -9.86 19.10 -27.70
C ILE A 82 -9.18 18.76 -29.01
N PHE A 83 -9.73 17.79 -29.74
CA PHE A 83 -9.27 17.40 -31.07
C PHE A 83 -10.20 17.98 -32.14
N CYS A 84 -9.71 18.85 -33.02
CA CYS A 84 -10.53 19.47 -34.06
C CYS A 84 -9.72 19.96 -35.25
N LEU A 85 -10.34 20.08 -36.43
CA LEU A 85 -9.66 20.56 -37.64
C LEU A 85 -9.40 22.08 -37.66
N GLN A 86 -10.00 22.85 -36.73
CA GLN A 86 -9.92 24.32 -36.70
C GLN A 86 -9.77 24.83 -35.26
N ASN A 87 -8.53 25.01 -34.80
CA ASN A 87 -8.21 25.41 -33.42
C ASN A 87 -8.88 26.72 -32.98
N SER A 88 -8.86 27.74 -33.83
CA SER A 88 -9.36 29.09 -33.50
C SER A 88 -10.84 29.15 -33.11
N LYS A 89 -11.63 28.13 -33.48
CA LYS A 89 -13.04 28.02 -33.12
C LYS A 89 -13.24 27.67 -31.63
N TYR A 90 -12.32 26.91 -31.04
CA TYR A 90 -12.50 26.30 -29.72
C TYR A 90 -11.46 26.76 -28.67
N GLU A 91 -10.48 27.57 -29.06
CA GLU A 91 -9.45 28.13 -28.14
C GLU A 91 -10.06 28.88 -26.95
N TYR A 92 -11.21 29.55 -27.13
CA TYR A 92 -11.91 30.26 -26.05
C TYR A 92 -12.30 29.36 -24.86
N LEU A 93 -12.39 28.04 -25.09
CA LEU A 93 -12.73 27.08 -24.03
C LEU A 93 -11.59 26.93 -23.01
N ILE A 94 -10.34 27.13 -23.42
CA ILE A 94 -9.16 27.07 -22.53
C ILE A 94 -9.29 28.09 -21.39
N ASP A 95 -9.72 29.32 -21.72
CA ASP A 95 -9.93 30.37 -20.72
C ASP A 95 -11.17 30.13 -19.86
N LYS A 96 -12.16 29.38 -20.37
CA LYS A 96 -13.44 29.12 -19.71
C LYS A 96 -13.37 27.96 -18.71
N TYR A 97 -12.62 26.90 -19.02
CA TYR A 97 -12.57 25.67 -18.20
C TYR A 97 -11.14 25.28 -17.82
N LYS A 98 -10.88 25.18 -16.52
CA LYS A 98 -9.53 24.95 -15.97
C LYS A 98 -8.93 23.59 -16.35
N LYS A 99 -9.76 22.59 -16.64
CA LYS A 99 -9.30 21.24 -16.99
C LYS A 99 -8.95 21.08 -18.46
N ILE A 100 -9.17 22.09 -19.31
CA ILE A 100 -8.78 22.03 -20.71
C ILE A 100 -7.28 22.29 -20.82
N LYS A 101 -6.57 21.27 -21.32
CA LYS A 101 -5.12 21.25 -21.51
C LYS A 101 -4.68 21.81 -22.85
N GLY A 102 -5.60 21.88 -23.83
CA GLY A 102 -5.37 22.55 -25.10
C GLY A 102 -6.31 22.09 -26.21
N VAL A 103 -6.19 22.76 -27.36
CA VAL A 103 -6.94 22.49 -28.59
C VAL A 103 -5.93 22.17 -29.69
N TYR A 104 -6.09 21.02 -30.34
CA TYR A 104 -5.10 20.47 -31.27
C TYR A 104 -5.76 19.94 -32.54
N THR A 105 -5.04 20.08 -33.66
CA THR A 105 -5.43 19.55 -34.97
C THR A 105 -4.79 18.20 -35.30
N ASP A 106 -3.79 17.78 -34.52
CA ASP A 106 -3.00 16.57 -34.76
C ASP A 106 -2.96 15.72 -33.49
N ILE A 107 -3.40 14.48 -33.61
CA ILE A 107 -3.43 13.53 -32.51
C ILE A 107 -2.00 13.22 -32.02
N SER A 108 -0.99 13.30 -32.91
CA SER A 108 0.42 13.08 -32.55
C SER A 108 0.91 14.11 -31.53
N ILE A 109 0.38 15.33 -31.57
CA ILE A 109 0.70 16.37 -30.59
C ILE A 109 0.00 16.09 -29.27
N ILE A 110 -1.28 15.67 -29.31
CA ILE A 110 -2.02 15.25 -28.11
C ILE A 110 -1.29 14.07 -27.43
N CYS A 111 -0.80 13.13 -28.21
CA CYS A 111 0.04 12.02 -27.77
C CYS A 111 1.29 12.51 -27.01
N GLU A 112 2.06 13.45 -27.56
CA GLU A 112 3.22 14.01 -26.85
C GLU A 112 2.81 14.75 -25.55
N CYS A 113 1.70 15.49 -25.56
CA CYS A 113 1.18 16.12 -24.35
C CYS A 113 0.73 15.10 -23.30
N LEU A 114 0.07 14.02 -23.70
CA LEU A 114 -0.32 12.93 -22.82
C LEU A 114 0.90 12.24 -22.21
N LYS A 115 1.97 12.01 -22.99
CA LYS A 115 3.23 11.50 -22.44
C LYS A 115 3.79 12.42 -21.36
N ILE A 116 3.72 13.74 -21.56
CA ILE A 116 4.17 14.73 -20.57
C ILE A 116 3.28 14.69 -19.33
N ASP A 117 1.95 14.73 -19.48
CA ASP A 117 1.00 14.69 -18.37
C ASP A 117 1.09 13.35 -17.60
N PHE A 118 1.26 12.22 -18.29
CA PHE A 118 1.44 10.91 -17.67
C PHE A 118 2.76 10.84 -16.94
N LYS A 119 3.83 11.35 -17.55
CA LYS A 119 5.13 11.44 -16.90
C LYS A 119 5.08 12.35 -15.68
N GLN A 120 4.36 13.49 -15.74
CA GLN A 120 4.13 14.37 -14.59
C GLN A 120 3.36 13.66 -13.47
N TRP A 121 2.38 12.82 -13.82
CA TRP A 121 1.64 12.03 -12.84
C TRP A 121 2.42 10.80 -12.31
N ASP A 122 3.20 10.11 -13.13
CA ASP A 122 4.11 9.05 -12.66
C ASP A 122 5.18 9.62 -11.71
N ASN A 123 5.56 10.86 -11.97
CA ASN A 123 6.45 11.70 -11.15
C ASN A 123 5.78 12.19 -9.86
N ASP A 124 4.45 12.11 -9.74
CA ASP A 124 3.69 12.55 -8.57
C ASP A 124 3.70 11.54 -7.42
N LEU A 125 4.24 10.34 -7.64
CA LEU A 125 4.28 9.21 -6.69
C LEU A 125 5.50 9.29 -5.76
N ASN A 126 5.30 8.99 -4.47
CA ASN A 126 6.39 8.92 -3.51
C ASN A 126 7.33 7.75 -3.84
N THR A 127 8.58 8.04 -4.20
CA THR A 127 9.57 7.02 -4.57
C THR A 127 10.35 6.46 -3.38
N PHE A 128 10.14 7.01 -2.19
CA PHE A 128 10.85 6.64 -0.97
C PHE A 128 9.92 6.71 0.24
N GLN A 129 10.45 6.30 1.39
CA GLN A 129 9.84 6.48 2.70
C GLN A 129 10.91 6.93 3.67
N THR A 130 10.53 7.79 4.61
CA THR A 130 11.42 8.21 5.68
C THR A 130 10.84 7.87 7.04
N THR A 131 11.71 7.82 8.04
CA THR A 131 11.30 7.75 9.45
C THR A 131 12.37 8.38 10.31
N SER A 132 11.98 8.96 11.43
CA SER A 132 12.89 9.27 12.53
C SER A 132 13.63 8.01 13.04
N LEU A 133 14.73 8.20 13.76
CA LEU A 133 15.48 7.11 14.40
C LEU A 133 14.54 6.25 15.27
N ILE A 134 14.70 4.93 15.16
CA ILE A 134 13.86 3.95 15.86
C ILE A 134 14.26 3.89 17.34
N ASP A 135 13.29 4.11 18.23
CA ASP A 135 13.48 3.96 19.68
C ASP A 135 13.27 2.49 20.09
N MET A 136 14.05 2.04 21.08
CA MET A 136 14.07 0.68 21.63
C MET A 136 12.83 0.32 22.47
N LYS A 137 12.00 1.29 22.87
CA LYS A 137 10.90 1.06 23.82
C LYS A 137 9.53 0.87 23.19
N GLN A 138 9.21 1.65 22.14
CA GLN A 138 7.91 1.57 21.46
C GLN A 138 8.00 2.20 20.08
N LEU A 139 7.47 1.51 19.07
CA LEU A 139 7.34 2.03 17.71
C LEU A 139 6.16 2.98 17.63
N ASN A 140 6.38 4.18 17.08
CA ASN A 140 5.28 5.04 16.69
C ASN A 140 4.68 4.58 15.33
N SER A 141 3.55 5.18 14.94
CA SER A 141 2.83 4.77 13.71
C SER A 141 3.64 4.95 12.42
N GLU A 142 4.56 5.91 12.37
CA GLU A 142 5.42 6.18 11.21
C GLU A 142 6.53 5.11 11.12
N GLN A 143 7.19 4.84 12.23
CA GLN A 143 8.22 3.80 12.35
C GLN A 143 7.66 2.41 12.05
N LEU A 144 6.45 2.11 12.53
CA LEU A 144 5.75 0.86 12.23
C LEU A 144 5.50 0.71 10.73
N LYS A 145 4.98 1.77 10.06
CA LYS A 145 4.79 1.75 8.61
C LYS A 145 6.10 1.54 7.87
N PHE A 146 7.19 2.18 8.31
CA PHE A 146 8.50 2.00 7.71
C PHE A 146 8.95 0.52 7.80
N ILE A 147 8.83 -0.09 8.98
CA ILE A 147 9.19 -1.50 9.21
C ILE A 147 8.29 -2.45 8.39
N GLN A 148 6.98 -2.23 8.39
CA GLN A 148 6.03 -3.02 7.60
C GLN A 148 6.37 -2.97 6.10
N ASN A 149 6.79 -1.82 5.56
CA ASN A 149 7.22 -1.75 4.17
C ASN A 149 8.56 -2.49 3.93
N GLN A 150 9.45 -2.59 4.90
CA GLN A 150 10.64 -3.44 4.76
C GLN A 150 10.28 -4.92 4.80
N LEU A 151 9.39 -5.31 5.72
CA LEU A 151 8.91 -6.69 5.80
C LEU A 151 8.15 -7.10 4.54
N PHE A 152 7.39 -6.18 3.94
CA PHE A 152 6.73 -6.40 2.65
C PHE A 152 7.72 -6.79 1.56
N LYS A 153 8.84 -6.06 1.48
CA LYS A 153 9.91 -6.34 0.52
C LYS A 153 10.60 -7.66 0.81
N GLU A 154 10.69 -8.04 2.07
CA GLU A 154 11.23 -9.32 2.50
C GLU A 154 10.35 -10.49 2.06
N TYR A 155 9.05 -10.41 2.32
CA TYR A 155 8.12 -11.43 1.85
C TYR A 155 8.10 -11.56 0.33
N LEU A 156 8.19 -10.45 -0.43
CA LEU A 156 8.32 -10.54 -1.88
C LEU A 156 9.55 -11.32 -2.36
N LEU A 157 10.63 -11.35 -1.59
CA LEU A 157 11.84 -12.12 -1.92
C LEU A 157 11.80 -13.57 -1.42
N GLU A 158 11.01 -13.85 -0.38
CA GLU A 158 10.88 -15.18 0.20
C GLU A 158 9.89 -16.08 -0.53
N ILE A 159 8.92 -15.52 -1.28
CA ILE A 159 7.91 -16.30 -1.99
C ILE A 159 8.59 -17.33 -2.91
N GLU A 160 8.22 -18.60 -2.71
CA GLU A 160 8.56 -19.66 -3.63
C GLU A 160 7.62 -19.61 -4.85
N TYR A 161 8.22 -19.74 -6.03
CA TYR A 161 7.53 -19.76 -7.32
C TYR A 161 7.72 -21.12 -7.96
N ASP A 162 6.64 -21.67 -8.52
CA ASP A 162 6.68 -22.90 -9.29
C ASP A 162 7.20 -22.66 -10.71
N GLU A 163 7.33 -23.75 -11.47
CA GLU A 163 7.80 -23.72 -12.86
C GLU A 163 6.79 -23.01 -13.80
N ASP A 164 5.53 -22.89 -13.39
CA ASP A 164 4.45 -22.31 -14.19
C ASP A 164 4.34 -20.78 -14.04
N ALA A 165 4.94 -20.19 -13.00
CA ALA A 165 4.89 -18.74 -12.74
C ALA A 165 5.34 -17.85 -13.92
N ILE A 166 6.32 -18.29 -14.71
CA ILE A 166 6.75 -17.59 -15.93
C ILE A 166 5.63 -17.64 -16.98
N HIS A 167 5.01 -18.80 -17.16
CA HIS A 167 3.91 -18.99 -18.11
C HIS A 167 2.69 -18.15 -17.74
N ASP A 168 2.32 -18.12 -16.46
CA ASP A 168 1.22 -17.29 -15.95
C ASP A 168 1.48 -15.78 -16.19
N LEU A 169 2.71 -15.32 -15.98
CA LEU A 169 3.10 -13.95 -16.29
C LEU A 169 3.02 -13.68 -17.79
N VAL A 170 3.48 -14.62 -18.62
CA VAL A 170 3.44 -14.50 -20.07
C VAL A 170 2.00 -14.42 -20.57
N GLU A 171 1.11 -15.31 -20.13
CA GLU A 171 -0.31 -15.29 -20.49
C GLU A 171 -0.96 -13.96 -20.07
N TYR A 172 -0.67 -13.49 -18.85
CA TYR A 172 -1.14 -12.18 -18.39
C TYR A 172 -0.63 -11.05 -19.31
N CYS A 173 0.65 -11.08 -19.66
CA CYS A 173 1.27 -10.08 -20.53
C CYS A 173 0.73 -10.13 -21.96
N GLU A 174 0.53 -11.31 -22.54
CA GLU A 174 -0.05 -11.45 -23.88
C GLU A 174 -1.46 -10.86 -23.95
N ASN A 175 -2.28 -11.10 -22.91
CA ASN A 175 -3.59 -10.47 -22.79
C ASN A 175 -3.50 -8.95 -22.61
N LEU A 176 -2.55 -8.50 -21.80
CA LEU A 176 -2.33 -7.08 -21.53
C LEU A 176 -1.84 -6.31 -22.78
N TYR A 177 -0.97 -6.93 -23.58
CA TYR A 177 -0.33 -6.32 -24.75
C TYR A 177 -0.90 -6.88 -26.06
N ALA A 178 -2.11 -7.44 -26.06
CA ALA A 178 -2.72 -8.14 -27.20
C ALA A 178 -2.75 -7.34 -28.52
N GLU A 179 -2.72 -6.01 -28.45
CA GLU A 179 -2.74 -5.10 -29.60
C GLU A 179 -1.38 -4.42 -29.89
N ASN A 180 -0.33 -4.74 -29.13
CA ASN A 180 1.04 -4.22 -29.30
C ASN A 180 1.96 -5.31 -29.84
N ILE A 181 2.16 -5.32 -31.16
CA ILE A 181 2.97 -6.35 -31.85
C ILE A 181 4.42 -6.37 -31.34
N GLU A 182 5.02 -5.21 -31.08
CA GLU A 182 6.42 -5.11 -30.63
C GLU A 182 6.60 -5.73 -29.24
N GLU A 183 5.69 -5.45 -28.30
CA GLU A 183 5.72 -6.07 -26.97
C GLU A 183 5.39 -7.55 -27.01
N LEU A 184 4.46 -8.00 -27.88
CA LEU A 184 4.17 -9.43 -28.04
C LEU A 184 5.38 -10.22 -28.55
N GLU A 185 6.22 -9.63 -29.42
CA GLU A 185 7.48 -10.24 -29.84
C GLU A 185 8.47 -10.35 -28.66
N LEU A 186 8.57 -9.29 -27.84
CA LEU A 186 9.42 -9.27 -26.65
C LEU A 186 8.96 -10.26 -25.58
N ILE A 187 7.64 -10.43 -25.40
CA ILE A 187 7.03 -11.40 -24.48
C ILE A 187 7.36 -12.83 -24.92
N LYS A 188 7.22 -13.13 -26.21
CA LYS A 188 7.63 -14.45 -26.76
C LYS A 188 9.12 -14.69 -26.62
N GLN A 189 9.94 -13.66 -26.82
CA GLN A 189 11.37 -13.77 -26.59
C GLN A 189 11.66 -14.06 -25.11
N PHE A 190 10.98 -13.36 -24.19
CA PHE A 190 11.10 -13.59 -22.76
C PHE A 190 10.73 -15.02 -22.38
N GLU A 191 9.57 -15.53 -22.83
CA GLU A 191 9.12 -16.90 -22.55
C GLU A 191 10.15 -17.97 -22.99
N ASN A 192 10.79 -17.76 -24.15
CA ASN A 192 11.71 -18.75 -24.72
C ASN A 192 13.14 -18.65 -24.19
N GLU A 193 13.60 -17.45 -23.82
CA GLU A 193 15.00 -17.17 -23.52
C GLU A 193 15.27 -16.85 -22.05
N TYR A 194 14.25 -16.49 -21.25
CA TYR A 194 14.45 -16.08 -19.87
C TYR A 194 15.04 -17.21 -19.02
N THR A 195 16.10 -16.89 -18.29
CA THR A 195 16.61 -17.70 -17.18
C THR A 195 16.82 -16.81 -15.96
N SER A 196 16.86 -17.40 -14.76
CA SER A 196 17.13 -16.66 -13.52
C SER A 196 18.48 -15.93 -13.53
N ASN A 197 19.43 -16.34 -14.39
CA ASN A 197 20.72 -15.67 -14.57
C ASN A 197 20.66 -14.44 -15.50
N ASP A 198 19.55 -14.24 -16.22
CA ASP A 198 19.34 -13.15 -17.19
C ASP A 198 18.39 -12.07 -16.67
N ALA A 199 17.88 -12.19 -15.44
CA ALA A 199 16.97 -11.22 -14.83
C ALA A 199 17.45 -9.76 -14.90
N LEU A 200 18.73 -9.45 -14.59
CA LEU A 200 19.26 -8.09 -14.74
C LEU A 200 19.33 -7.61 -16.21
N HIS A 201 19.56 -8.53 -17.15
CA HIS A 201 19.54 -8.22 -18.58
C HIS A 201 18.13 -7.81 -19.02
N TRP A 202 17.11 -8.56 -18.61
CA TRP A 202 15.72 -8.21 -18.89
C TRP A 202 15.24 -6.97 -18.14
N TYR A 203 15.73 -6.74 -16.91
CA TYR A 203 15.39 -5.54 -16.14
C TYR A 203 15.99 -4.27 -16.75
N THR A 204 17.09 -4.36 -17.49
CA THR A 204 17.72 -3.19 -18.15
C THR A 204 17.31 -3.02 -19.60
N LYS A 205 16.54 -3.98 -20.15
CA LYS A 205 15.98 -3.90 -21.50
C LYS A 205 14.70 -3.06 -21.49
N ASP A 206 14.57 -2.17 -22.47
CA ASP A 206 13.35 -1.39 -22.68
C ASP A 206 12.23 -2.32 -23.20
N CYS A 207 11.49 -2.94 -22.28
CA CYS A 207 10.46 -3.95 -22.56
C CYS A 207 9.43 -4.01 -21.43
N PHE A 208 8.36 -4.79 -21.66
CA PHE A 208 7.28 -4.97 -20.70
C PHE A 208 7.78 -5.28 -19.27
N ALA A 209 8.80 -6.11 -19.08
CA ALA A 209 9.26 -6.54 -17.77
C ALA A 209 9.77 -5.36 -16.92
N TYR A 210 10.59 -4.48 -17.50
CA TYR A 210 11.07 -3.26 -16.83
C TYR A 210 9.92 -2.30 -16.51
N HIS A 211 9.07 -2.02 -17.49
CA HIS A 211 7.98 -1.06 -17.34
C HIS A 211 6.94 -1.54 -16.34
N MET A 212 6.54 -2.80 -16.43
CA MET A 212 5.53 -3.42 -15.58
C MET A 212 6.01 -3.51 -14.14
N LEU A 213 7.24 -3.97 -13.88
CA LEU A 213 7.76 -4.07 -12.53
C LEU A 213 7.91 -2.70 -11.86
N ASN A 214 8.57 -1.74 -12.52
CA ASN A 214 8.79 -0.43 -11.92
C ASN A 214 7.50 0.34 -11.69
N ARG A 215 6.53 0.20 -12.59
CA ARG A 215 5.17 0.70 -12.37
C ARG A 215 4.52 0.01 -11.18
N ALA A 216 4.55 -1.32 -11.11
CA ALA A 216 3.89 -2.06 -10.05
C ALA A 216 4.44 -1.70 -8.67
N ILE A 217 5.74 -1.48 -8.58
CA ILE A 217 6.40 -0.98 -7.37
C ILE A 217 5.90 0.43 -7.02
N ARG A 218 5.98 1.38 -7.97
CA ARG A 218 5.57 2.78 -7.74
C ARG A 218 4.11 2.89 -7.32
N MET A 219 3.28 2.03 -7.89
CA MET A 219 1.83 2.06 -7.71
C MET A 219 1.32 1.09 -6.64
N LYS A 220 2.21 0.27 -6.05
CA LYS A 220 1.86 -0.84 -5.16
C LYS A 220 0.77 -1.75 -5.75
N GLU A 221 0.90 -2.12 -7.04
CA GLU A 221 0.01 -3.09 -7.71
C GLU A 221 0.32 -4.51 -7.21
N ILE A 222 -0.31 -4.93 -6.11
CA ILE A 222 0.06 -6.14 -5.37
C ILE A 222 0.00 -7.41 -6.22
N THR A 223 -1.02 -7.57 -7.04
CA THR A 223 -1.20 -8.76 -7.89
C THR A 223 -0.05 -8.89 -8.88
N ILE A 224 0.37 -7.77 -9.48
CA ILE A 224 1.50 -7.76 -10.42
C ILE A 224 2.81 -7.98 -9.67
N LEU A 225 3.01 -7.36 -8.50
CA LEU A 225 4.20 -7.60 -7.68
C LEU A 225 4.31 -9.07 -7.25
N PHE A 226 3.18 -9.70 -6.92
CA PHE A 226 3.13 -11.12 -6.59
C PHE A 226 3.46 -11.98 -7.81
N GLN A 227 2.82 -11.76 -8.96
CA GLN A 227 3.10 -12.50 -10.20
C GLN A 227 4.55 -12.33 -10.69
N MET A 228 5.13 -11.14 -10.53
CA MET A 228 6.50 -10.84 -10.92
C MET A 228 7.53 -11.17 -9.85
N GLY A 229 7.15 -11.72 -8.69
CA GLY A 229 8.11 -11.86 -7.61
C GLY A 229 9.23 -12.87 -7.89
N PHE A 230 9.04 -13.84 -8.79
CA PHE A 230 10.15 -14.67 -9.28
C PHE A 230 11.23 -13.79 -9.93
N PHE A 231 10.81 -12.83 -10.76
CA PHE A 231 11.71 -11.90 -11.45
C PHE A 231 12.39 -10.95 -10.46
N ILE A 232 11.65 -10.46 -9.46
CA ILE A 232 12.19 -9.63 -8.37
C ILE A 232 13.27 -10.40 -7.58
N ARG A 233 12.99 -11.66 -7.23
CA ARG A 233 13.90 -12.55 -6.52
C ARG A 233 15.16 -12.83 -7.34
N ASP A 234 15.01 -13.16 -8.62
CA ASP A 234 16.12 -13.47 -9.52
C ASP A 234 17.01 -12.23 -9.74
N ILE A 235 16.43 -11.03 -9.85
CA ILE A 235 17.21 -9.77 -9.86
C ILE A 235 18.01 -9.65 -8.57
N ASN A 236 17.38 -9.84 -7.40
CA ASN A 236 18.06 -9.71 -6.11
C ASN A 236 19.18 -10.74 -5.94
N GLN A 237 18.96 -11.99 -6.36
CA GLN A 237 19.97 -13.05 -6.32
C GLN A 237 21.19 -12.68 -7.17
N GLN A 238 20.99 -12.18 -8.39
CA GLN A 238 22.12 -11.74 -9.22
C GLN A 238 22.89 -10.56 -8.62
N LEU A 239 22.20 -9.63 -7.96
CA LEU A 239 22.85 -8.54 -7.23
C LEU A 239 23.72 -9.10 -6.09
N GLU A 240 23.26 -10.12 -5.36
CA GLU A 240 24.02 -10.79 -4.30
C GLU A 240 25.25 -11.53 -4.83
N GLU A 241 25.11 -12.26 -5.94
CA GLU A 241 26.20 -12.97 -6.60
C GLU A 241 27.31 -12.00 -7.03
N ASP A 242 26.95 -10.92 -7.73
CA ASP A 242 27.92 -9.94 -8.22
C ASP A 242 28.52 -9.09 -7.08
N TYR A 243 27.73 -8.79 -6.04
CA TYR A 243 28.19 -8.13 -4.82
C TYR A 243 29.31 -8.94 -4.14
N SER A 244 29.14 -10.26 -4.03
CA SER A 244 30.13 -11.14 -3.39
C SER A 244 31.51 -11.12 -4.07
N ILE A 245 31.52 -10.85 -5.38
CA ILE A 245 32.72 -10.87 -6.24
C ILE A 245 33.48 -9.52 -6.19
N THR A 246 32.83 -8.43 -5.78
CA THR A 246 33.31 -7.06 -5.98
C THR A 246 33.80 -6.34 -4.71
N LYS A 247 34.06 -7.05 -3.59
CA LYS A 247 34.55 -6.47 -2.32
C LYS A 247 35.85 -5.65 -2.48
N GLN A 248 35.70 -4.38 -2.84
CA GLN A 248 36.74 -3.36 -2.89
C GLN A 248 37.04 -2.86 -1.46
N ARG A 249 38.22 -2.28 -1.24
CA ARG A 249 38.65 -1.82 0.10
C ARG A 249 38.41 -0.33 0.36
N SER A 250 38.06 0.46 -0.65
CA SER A 250 37.86 1.90 -0.54
C SER A 250 36.37 2.25 -0.54
N THR A 251 35.98 3.22 0.26
CA THR A 251 34.64 3.79 0.26
C THR A 251 34.24 4.27 -1.14
N LEU A 252 32.99 3.98 -1.51
CA LEU A 252 32.42 4.31 -2.81
C LEU A 252 31.40 5.44 -2.64
N THR A 253 31.50 6.49 -3.44
CA THR A 253 30.51 7.57 -3.49
C THR A 253 29.64 7.43 -4.73
N LEU A 254 28.32 7.39 -4.53
CA LEU A 254 27.32 7.24 -5.59
C LEU A 254 26.34 8.41 -5.57
N PHE A 255 25.72 8.67 -6.71
CA PHE A 255 24.85 9.82 -6.91
C PHE A 255 23.54 9.45 -7.60
N ARG A 256 22.45 10.09 -7.21
CA ARG A 256 21.14 10.01 -7.88
C ARG A 256 20.47 11.37 -7.87
N GLY A 257 20.02 11.83 -9.03
CA GLY A 257 19.22 13.05 -9.13
C GLY A 257 17.77 12.75 -9.46
N GLN A 258 16.85 13.44 -8.80
CA GLN A 258 15.42 13.36 -9.10
C GLN A 258 14.67 14.64 -8.73
N GLY A 259 13.49 14.80 -9.31
CA GLY A 259 12.53 15.82 -8.88
C GLY A 259 11.76 15.37 -7.65
N MET A 260 11.24 16.33 -6.90
CA MET A 260 10.48 16.08 -5.68
C MET A 260 9.40 17.14 -5.48
N LYS A 261 8.24 16.70 -4.97
CA LYS A 261 7.21 17.61 -4.46
C LYS A 261 7.66 18.25 -3.16
N ILE A 262 7.09 19.42 -2.85
CA ILE A 262 7.35 20.12 -1.59
C ILE A 262 7.00 19.23 -0.40
N GLU A 263 5.85 18.55 -0.44
CA GLU A 263 5.37 17.68 0.64
C GLU A 263 6.39 16.58 1.01
N TYR A 264 6.89 15.83 0.02
CA TYR A 264 7.88 14.77 0.24
C TYR A 264 9.25 15.32 0.66
N PHE A 265 9.59 16.51 0.20
CA PHE A 265 10.84 17.15 0.60
C PHE A 265 10.79 17.66 2.04
N GLU A 266 9.64 18.17 2.49
CA GLU A 266 9.44 18.55 3.89
C GLU A 266 9.43 17.32 4.80
N GLU A 267 8.85 16.18 4.37
CA GLU A 267 8.97 14.89 5.08
C GLU A 267 10.45 14.49 5.24
N LEU A 268 11.23 14.56 4.15
CA LEU A 268 12.66 14.26 4.15
C LEU A 268 13.44 15.17 5.11
N LYS A 269 13.10 16.47 5.16
CA LYS A 269 13.70 17.44 6.08
C LYS A 269 13.35 17.18 7.54
N GLN A 270 12.09 16.87 7.83
CA GLN A 270 11.63 16.56 9.18
C GLN A 270 12.36 15.33 9.74
N ASN A 271 12.68 14.37 8.87
CA ASN A 271 13.38 13.14 9.20
C ASN A 271 14.90 13.21 8.99
N GLN A 272 15.50 14.40 8.88
CA GLN A 272 16.96 14.52 8.89
C GLN A 272 17.54 13.95 10.19
N GLY A 273 18.60 13.14 10.08
CA GLY A 273 19.16 12.33 11.17
C GLY A 273 18.45 11.00 11.38
N GLY A 274 17.36 10.75 10.65
CA GLY A 274 16.63 9.48 10.60
C GLY A 274 17.05 8.61 9.42
N LEU A 275 16.09 7.85 8.90
CA LEU A 275 16.27 6.82 7.88
C LEU A 275 15.48 7.12 6.61
N ILE A 276 16.01 6.66 5.49
CA ILE A 276 15.33 6.63 4.20
C ILE A 276 15.45 5.25 3.55
N SER A 277 14.37 4.78 2.94
CA SER A 277 14.38 3.62 2.05
C SER A 277 13.64 3.94 0.77
N PHE A 278 14.15 3.46 -0.36
CA PHE A 278 13.51 3.64 -1.67
C PHE A 278 12.51 2.53 -1.92
N ASN A 279 11.40 2.83 -2.59
CA ASN A 279 10.31 1.86 -2.77
C ASN A 279 10.65 0.74 -3.78
N GLY A 280 11.65 0.95 -4.65
CA GLY A 280 12.10 0.00 -5.68
C GLY A 280 13.60 -0.10 -5.80
N PHE A 281 14.07 -0.78 -6.84
CA PHE A 281 15.50 -0.91 -7.12
C PHE A 281 16.10 0.48 -7.36
N LEU A 282 17.18 0.77 -6.64
CA LEU A 282 17.77 2.09 -6.65
C LEU A 282 18.94 2.11 -7.63
N SER A 283 18.69 2.64 -8.84
CA SER A 283 19.76 2.95 -9.78
C SER A 283 20.47 4.24 -9.36
N THR A 284 21.80 4.19 -9.40
CA THR A 284 22.71 5.26 -9.01
C THR A 284 23.89 5.34 -9.99
N SER A 285 24.52 6.51 -10.06
CA SER A 285 25.69 6.76 -10.91
C SER A 285 26.94 7.00 -10.07
N THR A 286 28.09 6.53 -10.57
CA THR A 286 29.41 6.92 -10.05
C THR A 286 29.80 8.34 -10.45
N LYS A 287 29.07 8.97 -11.39
CA LYS A 287 29.36 10.29 -11.95
C LYS A 287 28.35 11.31 -11.43
N GLN A 288 28.81 12.22 -10.56
CA GLN A 288 27.98 13.30 -10.02
C GLN A 288 27.28 14.12 -11.11
N ASN A 289 27.98 14.47 -12.19
CA ASN A 289 27.43 15.31 -13.26
C ASN A 289 26.20 14.68 -13.93
N VAL A 290 26.21 13.35 -14.12
CA VAL A 290 25.09 12.61 -14.72
C VAL A 290 23.86 12.73 -13.81
N ALA A 291 24.01 12.42 -12.53
CA ALA A 291 22.93 12.54 -11.55
C ALA A 291 22.43 13.99 -11.42
N TYR A 292 23.34 14.95 -11.41
CA TYR A 292 23.00 16.37 -11.31
C TYR A 292 22.18 16.85 -12.52
N GLU A 293 22.50 16.39 -13.75
CA GLU A 293 21.66 16.66 -14.92
C GLU A 293 20.24 16.13 -14.78
N PHE A 294 20.05 14.93 -14.20
CA PHE A 294 18.71 14.41 -13.92
C PHE A 294 17.94 15.28 -12.91
N ALA A 295 18.62 15.73 -11.85
CA ALA A 295 18.04 16.67 -10.88
C ALA A 295 17.63 17.99 -11.55
N GLN A 296 18.50 18.60 -12.35
CA GLN A 296 18.19 19.84 -13.07
C GLN A 296 17.04 19.70 -14.07
N ARG A 297 17.05 18.62 -14.87
CA ARG A 297 15.98 18.34 -15.84
C ARG A 297 14.62 18.17 -15.17
N SER A 298 14.59 17.68 -13.93
CA SER A 298 13.33 17.53 -13.19
C SER A 298 12.64 18.87 -12.90
N LEU A 299 13.38 19.94 -12.62
CA LEU A 299 12.82 21.29 -12.46
C LEU A 299 12.15 21.76 -13.76
N SER A 300 12.79 21.47 -14.90
CA SER A 300 12.22 21.77 -16.22
C SER A 300 10.96 20.94 -16.52
N ASN A 301 10.82 19.77 -15.89
CA ASN A 301 9.65 18.90 -16.02
C ASN A 301 8.50 19.27 -15.06
N GLY A 302 8.61 20.39 -14.32
CA GLY A 302 7.55 20.93 -13.48
C GLY A 302 7.66 20.60 -12.00
N PHE A 303 8.74 19.96 -11.55
CA PHE A 303 8.96 19.75 -10.11
C PHE A 303 9.39 21.04 -9.42
N PRO A 304 8.83 21.35 -8.24
CA PRO A 304 9.21 22.55 -7.49
C PRO A 304 10.61 22.44 -6.87
N ILE A 305 11.07 21.20 -6.60
CA ILE A 305 12.33 20.92 -5.92
C ILE A 305 13.05 19.81 -6.67
N ALA A 306 14.37 19.94 -6.78
CA ALA A 306 15.26 18.89 -7.27
C ALA A 306 16.21 18.46 -6.16
N VAL A 307 16.44 17.16 -6.06
CA VAL A 307 17.31 16.56 -5.06
C VAL A 307 18.43 15.78 -5.74
N LEU A 308 19.66 16.06 -5.34
CA LEU A 308 20.85 15.27 -5.63
C LEU A 308 21.21 14.47 -4.37
N PHE A 309 20.88 13.19 -4.38
CA PHE A 309 21.36 12.27 -3.35
C PHE A 309 22.85 11.97 -3.59
N ARG A 310 23.65 12.06 -2.54
CA ARG A 310 25.05 11.66 -2.49
C ARG A 310 25.21 10.58 -1.42
N MET A 311 25.50 9.36 -1.84
CA MET A 311 25.51 8.18 -0.98
C MET A 311 26.95 7.72 -0.73
N GLN A 312 27.33 7.58 0.53
CA GLN A 312 28.59 6.97 0.95
C GLN A 312 28.37 5.51 1.29
N ILE A 313 29.09 4.64 0.59
CA ILE A 313 28.99 3.19 0.72
C ILE A 313 30.32 2.65 1.23
N ASP A 314 30.28 1.94 2.35
CA ASP A 314 31.37 1.08 2.80
C ASP A 314 31.20 -0.30 2.15
N PRO A 315 32.07 -0.72 1.21
CA PRO A 315 31.91 -2.02 0.53
C PRO A 315 32.14 -3.24 1.42
N THR A 316 32.53 -3.04 2.68
CA THR A 316 32.60 -4.14 3.67
C THR A 316 31.26 -4.39 4.36
N ASN A 317 30.27 -3.51 4.16
CA ASN A 317 28.94 -3.59 4.71
C ASN A 317 28.05 -4.54 3.90
N ASN A 318 27.61 -5.64 4.50
CA ASN A 318 26.78 -6.65 3.84
C ASN A 318 25.26 -6.45 4.04
N SER A 319 24.82 -5.31 4.55
CA SER A 319 23.39 -5.08 4.87
C SER A 319 22.47 -5.06 3.67
N CYS A 320 22.99 -4.73 2.49
CA CYS A 320 22.21 -4.64 1.26
C CYS A 320 23.10 -4.96 0.04
N PRO A 321 22.68 -5.91 -0.82
CA PRO A 321 23.41 -6.22 -2.03
C PRO A 321 23.25 -5.11 -3.08
N TYR A 322 24.34 -4.80 -3.76
CA TYR A 322 24.39 -3.88 -4.89
C TYR A 322 25.46 -4.31 -5.88
N ALA A 323 25.25 -4.05 -7.18
CA ALA A 323 26.17 -4.45 -8.23
C ALA A 323 26.24 -3.43 -9.37
N SER A 324 27.36 -3.47 -10.11
CA SER A 324 27.51 -2.72 -11.35
C SER A 324 26.78 -3.42 -12.48
N LEU A 325 25.95 -2.68 -13.22
CA LEU A 325 25.20 -3.20 -14.35
C LEU A 325 26.06 -3.39 -15.62
N GLU A 326 27.30 -2.90 -15.64
CA GLU A 326 28.18 -2.88 -16.84
C GLU A 326 28.29 -4.23 -17.56
N LYS A 327 28.28 -5.35 -16.83
CA LYS A 327 28.47 -6.69 -17.40
C LYS A 327 27.19 -7.44 -17.72
N ARG A 328 26.07 -7.09 -17.09
CA ARG A 328 24.79 -7.82 -17.17
C ARG A 328 23.68 -7.02 -17.84
N SER A 329 23.88 -5.73 -18.04
CA SER A 329 22.92 -4.87 -18.71
C SER A 329 22.70 -5.27 -20.17
N PHE A 330 21.49 -5.05 -20.67
CA PHE A 330 21.16 -5.16 -22.08
C PHE A 330 22.04 -4.23 -22.93
N ASN A 331 22.25 -2.99 -22.46
CA ASN A 331 23.15 -2.04 -23.09
C ASN A 331 24.55 -2.15 -22.48
N GLN A 332 25.53 -2.66 -23.23
CA GLN A 332 26.91 -2.94 -22.80
C GLN A 332 27.77 -1.70 -22.37
N ALA A 333 27.14 -0.60 -21.96
CA ALA A 333 27.78 0.65 -21.54
C ALA A 333 27.04 1.38 -20.39
N GLU A 334 26.31 0.65 -19.55
CA GLU A 334 25.64 1.23 -18.38
C GLU A 334 26.61 1.32 -17.18
N TYR A 335 27.05 2.53 -16.86
CA TYR A 335 27.88 2.82 -15.67
C TYR A 335 27.02 3.10 -14.44
N GLU A 336 26.03 2.24 -14.22
CA GLU A 336 25.07 2.33 -13.13
C GLU A 336 25.35 1.27 -12.07
N ILE A 337 25.23 1.67 -10.81
CA ILE A 337 25.19 0.76 -9.67
C ILE A 337 23.73 0.63 -9.25
N LEU A 338 23.22 -0.61 -9.27
CA LEU A 338 21.87 -0.95 -8.86
C LEU A 338 21.90 -1.56 -7.46
N PHE A 339 21.12 -1.00 -6.54
CA PHE A 339 20.89 -1.61 -5.24
C PHE A 339 19.63 -2.47 -5.26
N SER A 340 19.63 -3.51 -4.43
CA SER A 340 18.40 -4.16 -4.02
C SER A 340 17.44 -3.14 -3.43
N PHE A 341 16.15 -3.34 -3.68
CA PHE A 341 15.09 -2.47 -3.19
C PHE A 341 14.91 -2.55 -1.66
N LYS A 342 15.63 -3.44 -0.97
CA LYS A 342 15.77 -3.47 0.50
C LYS A 342 16.74 -2.42 1.07
N ALA A 343 17.38 -1.58 0.25
CA ALA A 343 18.36 -0.61 0.72
C ALA A 343 17.77 0.40 1.72
N ILE A 344 18.51 0.64 2.81
CA ILE A 344 18.19 1.62 3.86
C ILE A 344 19.43 2.49 4.11
N PHE A 345 19.21 3.80 4.18
CA PHE A 345 20.26 4.78 4.42
C PHE A 345 19.92 5.68 5.61
N HIS A 346 20.95 6.11 6.34
CA HIS A 346 20.85 7.25 7.26
C HIS A 346 20.82 8.55 6.45
N ILE A 347 19.97 9.49 6.87
CA ILE A 347 19.89 10.85 6.30
C ILE A 347 20.83 11.76 7.09
N GLU A 348 22.05 11.99 6.60
CA GLU A 348 23.10 12.70 7.33
C GLU A 348 22.87 14.22 7.33
N SER A 349 22.70 14.79 6.14
CA SER A 349 22.52 16.22 5.96
C SER A 349 21.68 16.53 4.74
N ILE A 350 21.01 17.68 4.78
CA ILE A 350 20.21 18.22 3.68
C ILE A 350 20.63 19.67 3.50
N GLU A 351 21.30 19.96 2.40
CA GLU A 351 21.90 21.26 2.15
C GLU A 351 21.45 21.82 0.80
N GLN A 352 21.10 23.10 0.77
CA GLN A 352 20.78 23.76 -0.49
C GLN A 352 22.06 24.09 -1.23
N ILE A 353 22.22 23.55 -2.44
CA ILE A 353 23.41 23.80 -3.27
C ILE A 353 23.14 24.88 -4.32
N GLU A 354 21.93 24.94 -4.86
CA GLU A 354 21.48 25.98 -5.80
C GLU A 354 19.99 26.30 -5.60
N ASN A 355 19.47 27.29 -6.31
CA ASN A 355 18.07 27.65 -6.21
C ASN A 355 17.18 26.45 -6.60
N ASN A 356 16.36 25.97 -5.66
CA ASN A 356 15.53 24.77 -5.78
C ASN A 356 16.28 23.44 -6.01
N ILE A 357 17.61 23.40 -5.88
CA ILE A 357 18.40 22.16 -5.93
C ILE A 357 19.06 21.91 -4.58
N TRP A 358 18.79 20.76 -4.01
CA TRP A 358 19.27 20.35 -2.69
C TRP A 358 20.13 19.11 -2.79
N GLN A 359 21.23 19.07 -2.05
CA GLN A 359 22.01 17.87 -1.85
C GLN A 359 21.55 17.17 -0.57
N VAL A 360 21.37 15.86 -0.65
CA VAL A 360 21.03 15.02 0.49
C VAL A 360 22.13 13.98 0.65
N ASP A 361 22.86 14.07 1.75
CA ASP A 361 23.94 13.13 2.05
C ASP A 361 23.38 11.92 2.79
N LEU A 362 23.72 10.73 2.29
CA LEU A 362 23.22 9.46 2.77
C LEU A 362 24.37 8.50 3.09
N THR A 363 24.22 7.70 4.14
CA THR A 363 25.14 6.60 4.48
C THR A 363 24.39 5.28 4.53
N LEU A 364 24.88 4.23 3.87
CA LEU A 364 24.24 2.91 3.92
C LEU A 364 24.31 2.32 5.34
N ILE A 365 23.16 1.91 5.90
CA ILE A 365 23.09 1.30 7.25
C ILE A 365 23.92 0.03 7.32
N ASN A 366 24.58 -0.23 8.46
CA ASN A 366 25.31 -1.49 8.69
C ASN A 366 24.44 -2.50 9.47
N GLU A 367 24.59 -3.81 9.20
CA GLU A 367 23.86 -4.88 9.90
C GLU A 367 24.03 -4.86 11.43
N LYS A 368 25.10 -4.22 11.93
CA LYS A 368 25.37 -4.11 13.37
C LYS A 368 24.59 -3.00 14.08
N GLU A 369 24.01 -2.06 13.34
CA GLU A 369 23.14 -0.98 13.86
C GLU A 369 21.65 -1.36 13.78
N ASN A 370 21.37 -2.63 13.46
CA ASN A 370 20.12 -3.07 12.86
C ASN A 370 19.02 -3.37 13.90
N LEU A 371 18.62 -2.35 14.66
CA LEU A 371 17.36 -2.40 15.41
C LEU A 371 16.18 -2.71 14.49
N ILE A 372 16.27 -2.27 13.23
CA ILE A 372 15.31 -2.57 12.17
C ILE A 372 15.20 -4.07 11.95
N SER A 373 16.30 -4.81 11.78
CA SER A 373 16.24 -6.26 11.58
C SER A 373 15.72 -6.99 12.80
N HIS A 374 15.98 -6.48 14.00
CA HIS A 374 15.38 -7.06 15.20
C HIS A 374 13.85 -6.96 15.16
N TYR A 375 13.30 -5.78 14.84
CA TYR A 375 11.86 -5.60 14.71
C TYR A 375 11.28 -6.35 13.52
N ILE A 376 11.94 -6.30 12.36
CA ILE A 376 11.55 -7.10 11.19
C ILE A 376 11.50 -8.57 11.58
N GLN A 377 12.49 -9.09 12.32
CA GLN A 377 12.50 -10.49 12.76
C GLN A 377 11.38 -10.80 13.77
N ILE A 378 11.06 -9.88 14.69
CA ILE A 378 9.92 -10.04 15.61
C ILE A 378 8.61 -10.13 14.81
N GLU A 379 8.38 -9.18 13.90
CA GLU A 379 7.19 -9.13 13.06
C GLU A 379 7.13 -10.35 12.13
N HIS A 380 8.26 -10.72 11.52
CA HIS A 380 8.40 -11.87 10.65
C HIS A 380 8.02 -13.18 11.37
N ASN A 381 8.51 -13.34 12.61
CA ASN A 381 8.22 -14.51 13.43
C ASN A 381 6.73 -14.69 13.76
N LYS A 382 5.93 -13.61 13.74
CA LYS A 382 4.47 -13.73 13.94
C LYS A 382 3.81 -14.59 12.86
N PHE A 383 4.35 -14.54 11.64
CA PHE A 383 3.76 -15.16 10.46
C PHE A 383 4.48 -16.43 10.00
N ASN A 384 5.46 -16.94 10.77
CA ASN A 384 6.22 -18.16 10.42
C ASN A 384 5.38 -19.43 10.20
N HIS A 385 4.16 -19.46 10.71
CA HIS A 385 3.25 -20.59 10.58
C HIS A 385 2.42 -20.55 9.29
N LEU A 386 2.49 -19.45 8.53
CA LEU A 386 1.74 -19.21 7.30
C LEU A 386 2.59 -19.54 6.07
N ILE A 387 1.94 -19.83 4.95
CA ILE A 387 2.61 -19.92 3.64
C ILE A 387 2.83 -18.53 3.03
N ASP A 388 3.61 -18.43 1.97
CA ASP A 388 4.21 -17.14 1.58
C ASP A 388 3.22 -16.04 1.19
N TYR A 389 2.20 -16.34 0.37
CA TYR A 389 1.18 -15.34 0.04
C TYR A 389 0.26 -15.01 1.22
N GLU A 390 0.11 -15.93 2.18
CA GLU A 390 -0.66 -15.68 3.41
C GLU A 390 0.05 -14.68 4.31
N LYS A 391 1.39 -14.79 4.46
CA LYS A 391 2.21 -13.80 5.18
C LYS A 391 2.05 -12.40 4.58
N LEU A 392 2.11 -12.31 3.26
CA LEU A 392 1.94 -11.04 2.54
C LEU A 392 0.52 -10.47 2.72
N GLY A 393 -0.51 -11.34 2.68
CA GLY A 393 -1.89 -10.94 2.92
C GLY A 393 -2.14 -10.43 4.34
N GLU A 394 -1.58 -11.08 5.37
CA GLU A 394 -1.66 -10.59 6.75
C GLU A 394 -1.00 -9.22 6.91
N LEU A 395 0.20 -9.06 6.36
CA LEU A 395 0.90 -7.79 6.43
C LEU A 395 0.09 -6.66 5.79
N LEU A 396 -0.58 -6.92 4.66
CA LEU A 396 -1.47 -5.96 4.02
C LEU A 396 -2.70 -5.65 4.89
N ILE A 397 -3.26 -6.64 5.59
CA ILE A 397 -4.34 -6.42 6.57
C ILE A 397 -3.86 -5.52 7.71
N GLU A 398 -2.67 -5.76 8.28
CA GLU A 398 -2.09 -4.92 9.34
C GLU A 398 -1.81 -3.50 8.87
N MET A 399 -1.44 -3.33 7.60
CA MET A 399 -1.26 -2.02 6.96
C MET A 399 -2.60 -1.33 6.64
N ASN A 400 -3.75 -1.95 6.93
CA ASN A 400 -5.11 -1.53 6.55
C ASN A 400 -5.33 -1.41 5.03
N GLU A 401 -4.55 -2.15 4.24
CA GLU A 401 -4.61 -2.20 2.78
C GLU A 401 -5.57 -3.32 2.34
N PHE A 402 -6.81 -3.27 2.84
CA PHE A 402 -7.81 -4.34 2.71
C PHE A 402 -8.13 -4.72 1.26
N ASP A 403 -8.20 -3.74 0.35
CA ASP A 403 -8.44 -4.01 -1.07
C ASP A 403 -7.28 -4.78 -1.70
N LYS A 404 -6.03 -4.46 -1.35
CA LYS A 404 -4.85 -5.18 -1.86
C LYS A 404 -4.79 -6.60 -1.29
N ALA A 405 -5.07 -6.76 0.01
CA ALA A 405 -5.13 -8.07 0.64
C ALA A 405 -6.21 -8.96 -0.01
N LYS A 406 -7.38 -8.37 -0.33
CA LYS A 406 -8.46 -9.05 -1.06
C LYS A 406 -7.98 -9.55 -2.42
N ASP A 407 -7.41 -8.67 -3.23
CA ASP A 407 -6.98 -9.00 -4.58
C ASP A 407 -5.90 -10.10 -4.58
N LEU A 408 -5.01 -10.09 -3.59
CA LEU A 408 -3.99 -11.12 -3.39
C LEU A 408 -4.59 -12.48 -3.00
N TYR A 409 -5.56 -12.51 -2.09
CA TYR A 409 -6.20 -13.77 -1.69
C TYR A 409 -7.09 -14.34 -2.79
N GLU A 410 -7.83 -13.50 -3.52
CA GLU A 410 -8.73 -13.95 -4.58
C GLU A 410 -7.99 -14.56 -5.78
N ILE A 411 -6.80 -14.06 -6.13
CA ILE A 411 -6.00 -14.67 -7.21
C ILE A 411 -5.41 -16.03 -6.81
N ASN A 412 -5.10 -16.24 -5.52
CA ASN A 412 -4.49 -17.47 -5.01
C ASN A 412 -5.51 -18.54 -4.57
N VAL A 413 -6.81 -18.20 -4.53
CA VAL A 413 -7.91 -19.10 -4.14
C VAL A 413 -8.87 -19.28 -5.32
N PRO A 414 -8.55 -20.16 -6.28
CA PRO A 414 -9.35 -20.36 -7.49
C PRO A 414 -10.70 -21.05 -7.20
N ASP A 415 -10.79 -21.81 -6.10
CA ASP A 415 -12.03 -22.45 -5.64
C ASP A 415 -12.27 -22.18 -4.15
N ILE A 416 -13.30 -21.38 -3.89
CA ILE A 416 -13.74 -20.93 -2.57
C ILE A 416 -14.39 -22.06 -1.74
N SER A 417 -14.52 -23.27 -2.31
CA SER A 417 -15.08 -24.45 -1.62
C SER A 417 -14.04 -25.46 -1.13
N ASP A 418 -12.76 -25.30 -1.49
CA ASP A 418 -11.70 -26.23 -1.09
C ASP A 418 -11.31 -26.03 0.40
N PRO A 419 -11.43 -27.06 1.27
CA PRO A 419 -11.08 -26.96 2.68
C PRO A 419 -9.64 -26.51 2.97
N LYS A 420 -8.71 -26.68 2.04
CA LYS A 420 -7.31 -26.26 2.25
C LYS A 420 -7.17 -24.74 2.44
N TYR A 421 -8.12 -23.93 1.97
CA TYR A 421 -8.09 -22.47 2.10
C TYR A 421 -8.87 -21.94 3.32
N THR A 422 -9.10 -22.78 4.33
CA THR A 422 -9.82 -22.42 5.57
C THR A 422 -9.32 -21.11 6.20
N TYR A 423 -7.99 -20.95 6.25
CA TYR A 423 -7.34 -19.75 6.76
C TYR A 423 -7.72 -18.51 5.94
N VAL A 424 -7.53 -18.60 4.63
CA VAL A 424 -7.85 -17.51 3.70
C VAL A 424 -9.33 -17.12 3.76
N TYR A 425 -10.26 -18.06 3.95
CA TYR A 425 -11.68 -17.73 4.14
C TYR A 425 -11.93 -16.87 5.38
N ASN A 426 -11.23 -17.13 6.49
CA ASN A 426 -11.34 -16.28 7.68
C ASN A 426 -10.80 -14.86 7.39
N GLN A 427 -9.66 -14.77 6.70
CA GLN A 427 -9.04 -13.49 6.35
C GLN A 427 -9.88 -12.68 5.36
N LEU A 428 -10.42 -13.32 4.30
CA LEU A 428 -11.39 -12.69 3.39
C LEU A 428 -12.65 -12.24 4.14
N GLY A 429 -13.13 -13.01 5.11
CA GLY A 429 -14.23 -12.60 5.99
C GLY A 429 -13.92 -11.31 6.74
N LEU A 430 -12.72 -11.19 7.30
CA LEU A 430 -12.24 -10.00 8.00
C LEU A 430 -12.12 -8.81 7.05
N ILE A 431 -11.51 -9.02 5.88
CA ILE A 431 -11.36 -8.02 4.83
C ILE A 431 -12.73 -7.49 4.40
N TYR A 432 -13.67 -8.37 4.05
CA TYR A 432 -15.01 -7.97 3.64
C TYR A 432 -15.79 -7.27 4.76
N THR A 433 -15.54 -7.62 6.03
CA THR A 433 -16.13 -6.91 7.18
C THR A 433 -15.63 -5.47 7.26
N ASN A 434 -14.35 -5.23 7.02
CA ASN A 434 -13.76 -3.89 7.00
C ASN A 434 -14.20 -3.08 5.77
N LEU A 435 -14.35 -3.75 4.61
CA LEU A 435 -14.93 -3.17 3.39
C LEU A 435 -16.46 -2.98 3.45
N LYS A 436 -17.10 -3.28 4.60
CA LYS A 436 -18.56 -3.19 4.83
C LYS A 436 -19.40 -4.07 3.90
N ASN A 437 -18.80 -5.07 3.25
CA ASN A 437 -19.50 -6.07 2.46
C ASN A 437 -19.92 -7.26 3.34
N HIS A 438 -20.90 -7.01 4.21
CA HIS A 438 -21.34 -7.98 5.22
C HIS A 438 -21.83 -9.31 4.63
N LYS A 439 -22.42 -9.30 3.43
CA LYS A 439 -22.89 -10.53 2.78
C LYS A 439 -21.74 -11.45 2.42
N GLN A 440 -20.70 -10.92 1.77
CA GLN A 440 -19.51 -11.73 1.43
C GLN A 440 -18.74 -12.12 2.68
N ALA A 441 -18.63 -11.23 3.66
CA ALA A 441 -17.98 -11.55 4.93
C ALA A 441 -18.62 -12.77 5.62
N LEU A 442 -19.95 -12.80 5.73
CA LEU A 442 -20.68 -13.93 6.29
C LEU A 442 -20.50 -15.22 5.47
N LEU A 443 -20.45 -15.12 4.14
CA LEU A 443 -20.18 -16.29 3.29
C LEU A 443 -18.81 -16.88 3.59
N CYS A 444 -17.75 -16.05 3.58
CA CYS A 444 -16.39 -16.47 3.85
C CYS A 444 -16.24 -17.06 5.27
N TYR A 445 -16.83 -16.43 6.29
CA TYR A 445 -16.82 -16.98 7.65
C TYR A 445 -17.52 -18.34 7.76
N ASN A 446 -18.67 -18.51 7.11
CA ASN A 446 -19.37 -19.80 7.11
C ASN A 446 -18.57 -20.90 6.39
N LEU A 447 -17.87 -20.56 5.30
CA LEU A 447 -16.98 -21.49 4.61
C LEU A 447 -15.80 -21.90 5.50
N SER A 448 -15.18 -20.94 6.18
CA SER A 448 -14.10 -21.22 7.15
C SER A 448 -14.55 -22.12 8.31
N LEU A 449 -15.78 -21.92 8.82
CA LEU A 449 -16.35 -22.77 9.86
C LEU A 449 -16.66 -24.19 9.37
N ALA A 450 -17.14 -24.33 8.12
CA ALA A 450 -17.54 -25.63 7.57
C ALA A 450 -16.36 -26.61 7.40
N THR A 451 -15.14 -26.09 7.31
CA THR A 451 -13.92 -26.84 7.03
C THR A 451 -13.09 -27.15 8.27
N LYS A 452 -13.46 -26.59 9.45
CA LYS A 452 -12.70 -26.72 10.69
C LYS A 452 -13.10 -27.98 11.47
N SER A 453 -12.11 -28.75 11.92
CA SER A 453 -12.28 -29.87 12.85
C SER A 453 -12.32 -29.35 14.29
N ASN A 454 -13.31 -29.74 15.10
CA ASN A 454 -13.39 -29.38 16.52
C ASN A 454 -12.48 -30.27 17.38
N GLU A 455 -11.18 -30.30 17.09
CA GLU A 455 -10.26 -31.31 17.66
C GLU A 455 -9.09 -30.70 18.43
N THR A 456 -8.59 -29.53 18.04
CA THR A 456 -7.42 -28.89 18.70
C THR A 456 -7.77 -27.60 19.42
N LEU A 457 -6.94 -27.22 20.40
CA LEU A 457 -7.05 -25.94 21.11
C LEU A 457 -7.09 -24.75 20.14
N ASN A 458 -6.27 -24.81 19.09
CA ASN A 458 -6.20 -23.78 18.06
C ASN A 458 -7.49 -23.69 17.24
N ASP A 459 -8.15 -24.82 16.99
CA ASP A 459 -9.43 -24.83 16.27
C ASP A 459 -10.51 -24.09 17.08
N TYR A 460 -10.58 -24.32 18.39
CA TYR A 460 -11.52 -23.61 19.26
C TYR A 460 -11.25 -22.10 19.32
N VAL A 461 -9.98 -21.68 19.33
CA VAL A 461 -9.61 -20.26 19.22
C VAL A 461 -10.07 -19.67 17.89
N ILE A 462 -9.82 -20.35 16.76
CA ILE A 462 -10.22 -19.87 15.44
C ILE A 462 -11.74 -19.78 15.32
N ILE A 463 -12.47 -20.83 15.72
CA ILE A 463 -13.94 -20.88 15.66
C ILE A 463 -14.55 -19.77 16.50
N SER A 464 -14.08 -19.59 17.74
CA SER A 464 -14.57 -18.52 18.61
C SER A 464 -14.29 -17.12 18.03
N ASN A 465 -13.12 -16.91 17.43
CA ASN A 465 -12.80 -15.66 16.74
C ASN A 465 -13.71 -15.40 15.53
N ILE A 466 -14.03 -16.43 14.73
CA ILE A 466 -14.99 -16.30 13.62
C ILE A 466 -16.37 -15.90 14.15
N HIS A 467 -16.85 -16.54 15.22
CA HIS A 467 -18.13 -16.17 15.83
C HIS A 467 -18.13 -14.74 16.38
N ASN A 468 -17.03 -14.29 16.99
CA ASN A 468 -16.87 -12.89 17.38
C ASN A 468 -16.95 -11.96 16.16
N ASN A 469 -16.30 -12.31 15.05
CA ASN A 469 -16.37 -11.47 13.85
C ASN A 469 -17.77 -11.42 13.22
N ILE A 470 -18.49 -12.54 13.21
CA ILE A 470 -19.91 -12.58 12.81
C ILE A 470 -20.75 -11.71 13.76
N GLY A 471 -20.52 -11.79 15.08
CA GLY A 471 -21.17 -10.95 16.07
C GLY A 471 -20.94 -9.46 15.82
N LYS A 472 -19.69 -9.07 15.49
CA LYS A 472 -19.35 -7.69 15.10
C LYS A 472 -20.12 -7.22 13.86
N ILE A 473 -20.38 -8.09 12.88
CA ILE A 473 -21.20 -7.75 11.72
C ILE A 473 -22.63 -7.44 12.16
N PHE A 474 -23.24 -8.28 13.00
CA PHE A 474 -24.60 -8.04 13.49
C PHE A 474 -24.70 -6.80 14.37
N TYR A 475 -23.71 -6.58 15.23
CA TYR A 475 -23.60 -5.37 16.04
C TYR A 475 -23.56 -4.10 15.17
N LYS A 476 -22.72 -4.07 14.12
CA LYS A 476 -22.70 -2.96 13.14
C LYS A 476 -24.00 -2.77 12.35
N GLN A 477 -24.87 -3.78 12.34
CA GLN A 477 -26.22 -3.72 11.75
C GLN A 477 -27.30 -3.40 12.80
N GLU A 478 -26.92 -3.01 14.02
CA GLU A 478 -27.82 -2.73 15.15
C GLU A 478 -28.67 -3.95 15.58
N LYS A 479 -28.23 -5.16 15.21
CA LYS A 479 -28.85 -6.43 15.59
C LYS A 479 -28.22 -6.96 16.87
N LEU A 480 -28.48 -6.25 17.98
CA LEU A 480 -27.81 -6.50 19.26
C LEU A 480 -28.09 -7.91 19.81
N HIS A 481 -29.30 -8.45 19.62
CA HIS A 481 -29.63 -9.81 20.07
C HIS A 481 -28.81 -10.87 19.32
N GLU A 482 -28.75 -10.80 17.98
CA GLU A 482 -27.94 -11.72 17.18
C GLU A 482 -26.43 -11.55 17.46
N ALA A 483 -25.98 -10.33 17.75
CA ALA A 483 -24.60 -10.09 18.17
C ALA A 483 -24.29 -10.78 19.50
N LEU A 484 -25.13 -10.60 20.52
CA LEU A 484 -25.00 -11.25 21.83
C LEU A 484 -24.99 -12.77 21.71
N GLU A 485 -25.88 -13.35 20.89
CA GLU A 485 -25.91 -14.79 20.65
C GLU A 485 -24.55 -15.30 20.15
N LYS A 486 -23.94 -14.59 19.19
CA LYS A 486 -22.65 -15.00 18.62
C LYS A 486 -21.49 -14.79 19.56
N PHE A 487 -21.45 -13.68 20.30
CA PHE A 487 -20.41 -13.43 21.31
C PHE A 487 -20.50 -14.43 22.48
N GLN A 488 -21.70 -14.75 22.97
CA GLN A 488 -21.88 -15.75 24.03
C GLN A 488 -21.52 -17.16 23.53
N TYR A 489 -21.84 -17.49 22.28
CA TYR A 489 -21.43 -18.76 21.69
C TYR A 489 -19.90 -18.88 21.61
N ALA A 490 -19.22 -17.82 21.16
CA ALA A 490 -17.75 -17.75 21.16
C ALA A 490 -17.18 -17.93 22.58
N LEU A 491 -17.75 -17.24 23.58
CA LEU A 491 -17.33 -17.34 24.97
C LEU A 491 -17.47 -18.76 25.51
N ASN A 492 -18.60 -19.42 25.24
CA ASN A 492 -18.85 -20.78 25.72
C ASN A 492 -17.80 -21.77 25.18
N ILE A 493 -17.46 -21.69 23.89
CA ILE A 493 -16.40 -22.51 23.29
C ILE A 493 -15.07 -22.26 24.01
N GLN A 494 -14.73 -20.99 24.24
CA GLN A 494 -13.48 -20.62 24.89
C GLN A 494 -13.41 -21.12 26.33
N LEU A 495 -14.50 -20.99 27.11
CA LEU A 495 -14.54 -21.46 28.50
C LEU A 495 -14.56 -22.99 28.63
N GLU A 496 -15.08 -23.72 27.64
CA GLU A 496 -15.10 -25.18 27.63
C GLU A 496 -13.72 -25.78 27.34
N HIS A 497 -12.92 -25.13 26.49
CA HIS A 497 -11.71 -25.74 25.95
C HIS A 497 -10.40 -25.00 26.29
N LEU A 498 -10.46 -23.74 26.71
CA LEU A 498 -9.27 -22.93 27.03
C LEU A 498 -9.13 -22.73 28.55
N SER A 499 -7.95 -22.30 28.99
CA SER A 499 -7.79 -21.88 30.40
C SER A 499 -8.59 -20.61 30.68
N SER A 500 -9.04 -20.44 31.92
CA SER A 500 -9.80 -19.25 32.34
C SER A 500 -9.03 -17.93 32.23
N THR A 501 -7.70 -17.99 32.06
CA THR A 501 -6.81 -16.85 31.85
C THR A 501 -6.25 -16.82 30.42
N HIS A 502 -6.87 -17.53 29.47
CA HIS A 502 -6.40 -17.56 28.10
C HIS A 502 -6.58 -16.18 27.43
N PRO A 503 -5.56 -15.61 26.75
CA PRO A 503 -5.63 -14.25 26.21
C PRO A 503 -6.75 -14.00 25.21
N SER A 504 -7.21 -15.03 24.49
CA SER A 504 -8.32 -14.90 23.52
C SER A 504 -9.65 -14.51 24.17
N LEU A 505 -9.82 -14.73 25.48
CA LEU A 505 -11.01 -14.32 26.24
C LEU A 505 -11.12 -12.79 26.34
N ILE A 506 -10.00 -12.06 26.31
CA ILE A 506 -9.96 -10.60 26.44
C ILE A 506 -10.87 -9.94 25.40
N ASN A 507 -10.73 -10.32 24.13
CA ASN A 507 -11.52 -9.75 23.03
C ASN A 507 -13.01 -10.13 23.13
N THR A 508 -13.34 -11.37 23.54
CA THR A 508 -14.74 -11.78 23.71
C THR A 508 -15.41 -11.03 24.87
N TYR A 509 -14.72 -10.86 25.99
CA TYR A 509 -15.24 -10.08 27.12
C TYR A 509 -15.42 -8.61 26.79
N ASP A 510 -14.49 -8.01 26.05
CA ASP A 510 -14.60 -6.63 25.57
C ASP A 510 -15.86 -6.43 24.72
N LEU A 511 -16.10 -7.35 23.77
CA LEU A 511 -17.28 -7.30 22.89
C LEU A 511 -18.59 -7.48 23.65
N LEU A 512 -18.63 -8.39 24.62
CA LEU A 512 -19.81 -8.57 25.47
C LEU A 512 -20.04 -7.32 26.33
N ALA A 513 -19.00 -6.80 26.98
CA ALA A 513 -19.11 -5.60 27.81
C ALA A 513 -19.66 -4.40 27.02
N MET A 514 -19.15 -4.19 25.80
CA MET A 514 -19.62 -3.15 24.90
C MET A 514 -21.12 -3.30 24.58
N VAL A 515 -21.59 -4.50 24.20
CA VAL A 515 -23.00 -4.68 23.86
C VAL A 515 -23.93 -4.56 25.06
N TYR A 516 -23.51 -5.05 26.24
CA TYR A 516 -24.31 -4.88 27.46
C TYR A 516 -24.41 -3.42 27.89
N ALA A 517 -23.31 -2.65 27.77
CA ALA A 517 -23.31 -1.22 28.05
C ALA A 517 -24.23 -0.44 27.09
N GLU A 518 -24.27 -0.79 25.81
CA GLU A 518 -25.21 -0.19 24.85
C GLU A 518 -26.68 -0.56 25.11
N ASN A 519 -26.91 -1.67 25.80
CA ASN A 519 -28.24 -2.10 26.21
C ASN A 519 -28.58 -1.65 27.65
N ASP A 520 -27.87 -0.63 28.16
CA ASP A 520 -28.00 -0.05 29.51
C ASP A 520 -27.81 -1.05 30.68
N ASP A 521 -27.29 -2.25 30.42
CA ASP A 521 -26.96 -3.26 31.43
C ASP A 521 -25.50 -3.07 31.90
N TYR A 522 -25.27 -1.94 32.56
CA TYR A 522 -23.96 -1.54 33.05
C TYR A 522 -23.41 -2.49 34.12
N GLN A 523 -24.28 -3.23 34.83
CA GLN A 523 -23.85 -4.21 35.83
C GLN A 523 -23.18 -5.41 35.15
N THR A 524 -23.82 -5.97 34.11
CA THR A 524 -23.21 -7.07 33.35
C THR A 524 -21.98 -6.60 32.57
N ALA A 525 -22.00 -5.38 32.01
CA ALA A 525 -20.84 -4.80 31.34
C ALA A 525 -19.64 -4.62 32.28
N LEU A 526 -19.88 -4.18 33.51
CA LEU A 526 -18.85 -4.08 34.55
C LEU A 526 -18.20 -5.45 34.84
N GLU A 527 -19.00 -6.50 35.05
CA GLU A 527 -18.50 -7.85 35.33
C GLU A 527 -17.58 -8.38 34.21
N TYR A 528 -17.92 -8.12 32.95
CA TYR A 528 -17.08 -8.52 31.81
C TYR A 528 -15.80 -7.69 31.71
N ASN A 529 -15.86 -6.38 31.97
CA ASN A 529 -14.65 -5.56 32.03
C ASN A 529 -13.72 -5.98 33.18
N GLU A 530 -14.24 -6.34 34.35
CA GLU A 530 -13.44 -6.87 35.47
C GLU A 530 -12.76 -8.20 35.11
N LYS A 531 -13.47 -9.12 34.45
CA LYS A 531 -12.88 -10.37 33.95
C LYS A 531 -11.80 -10.12 32.89
N LYS A 532 -12.02 -9.15 32.01
CA LYS A 532 -11.02 -8.71 31.02
C LYS A 532 -9.78 -8.20 31.76
N LEU A 533 -9.94 -7.28 32.71
CA LEU A 533 -8.84 -6.69 33.49
C LEU A 533 -8.01 -7.76 34.22
N ASP A 534 -8.67 -8.72 34.88
CA ASP A 534 -7.99 -9.82 35.60
C ASP A 534 -7.04 -10.62 34.69
N ILE A 535 -7.43 -10.85 33.43
CA ILE A 535 -6.57 -11.52 32.45
C ILE A 535 -5.44 -10.59 31.99
N GLN A 536 -5.73 -9.31 31.74
CA GLN A 536 -4.73 -8.34 31.32
C GLN A 536 -3.64 -8.12 32.39
N GLU A 537 -4.00 -8.14 33.68
CA GLU A 537 -3.03 -8.01 34.78
C GLU A 537 -2.18 -9.28 34.96
N LYS A 538 -2.76 -10.47 34.70
CA LYS A 538 -2.06 -11.75 34.81
C LYS A 538 -1.22 -12.10 33.59
N THR A 539 -1.43 -11.43 32.46
CA THR A 539 -0.73 -11.72 31.21
C THR A 539 0.09 -10.52 30.76
N SER A 540 1.36 -10.73 30.41
CA SER A 540 2.23 -9.65 29.90
C SER A 540 1.92 -9.26 28.44
N LEU A 541 0.68 -9.47 27.99
CA LEU A 541 0.25 -9.30 26.60
C LEU A 541 -0.49 -7.99 26.36
N SER A 542 -0.99 -7.34 27.41
CA SER A 542 -1.64 -6.02 27.29
C SER A 542 -0.63 -4.91 27.52
N ASN A 543 -0.65 -3.90 26.64
CA ASN A 543 0.15 -2.72 26.83
C ASN A 543 -0.52 -1.76 27.84
N GLN A 544 0.18 -0.69 28.24
CA GLN A 544 -0.36 0.29 29.20
C GLN A 544 -1.62 1.00 28.70
N SER A 545 -1.74 1.23 27.39
CA SER A 545 -2.93 1.85 26.79
C SER A 545 -4.15 0.93 26.85
N ASP A 546 -3.97 -0.38 26.60
CA ASP A 546 -5.03 -1.38 26.70
C ASP A 546 -5.56 -1.52 28.13
N LEU A 547 -4.67 -1.49 29.11
CA LEU A 547 -5.02 -1.46 30.54
C LEU A 547 -5.77 -0.17 30.88
N ALA A 548 -5.25 0.99 30.44
CA ALA A 548 -5.87 2.28 30.66
C ALA A 548 -7.30 2.31 30.10
N LEU A 549 -7.53 1.77 28.90
CA LEU A 549 -8.85 1.71 28.29
C LEU A 549 -9.82 0.84 29.11
N THR A 550 -9.39 -0.32 29.60
CA THR A 550 -10.23 -1.17 30.45
C THR A 550 -10.61 -0.48 31.76
N HIS A 551 -9.66 0.21 32.42
CA HIS A 551 -9.96 1.02 33.60
C HIS A 551 -10.97 2.13 33.29
N PHE A 552 -10.84 2.81 32.16
CA PHE A 552 -11.79 3.82 31.73
C PHE A 552 -13.21 3.24 31.54
N ASN A 553 -13.33 2.10 30.84
CA ASN A 553 -14.61 1.44 30.61
C ASN A 553 -15.28 0.99 31.91
N ILE A 554 -14.49 0.49 32.88
CA ILE A 554 -14.97 0.17 34.24
C ILE A 554 -15.51 1.44 34.91
N GLY A 555 -14.75 2.54 34.85
CA GLY A 555 -15.16 3.82 35.41
C GLY A 555 -16.48 4.34 34.84
N ILE A 556 -16.68 4.25 33.52
CA ILE A 556 -17.94 4.61 32.87
C ILE A 556 -19.10 3.71 33.32
N CYS A 557 -18.89 2.40 33.45
CA CYS A 557 -19.93 1.50 33.95
C CYS A 557 -20.31 1.86 35.40
N LEU A 558 -19.33 2.16 36.25
CA LEU A 558 -19.55 2.56 37.65
C LEU A 558 -20.26 3.90 37.77
N GLU A 559 -19.95 4.87 36.90
CA GLU A 559 -20.65 6.16 36.81
C GLU A 559 -22.15 5.95 36.55
N ASN A 560 -22.49 5.14 35.53
CA ASN A 560 -23.88 4.85 35.19
C ASN A 560 -24.62 4.02 36.26
N LEU A 561 -23.88 3.26 37.08
CA LEU A 561 -24.40 2.56 38.26
C LEU A 561 -24.47 3.45 39.51
N ASN A 562 -24.14 4.75 39.39
CA ASN A 562 -24.09 5.73 40.48
C ASN A 562 -23.11 5.35 41.61
N ARG A 563 -22.04 4.62 41.26
CA ARG A 563 -20.90 4.25 42.15
C ARG A 563 -19.75 5.23 41.93
N LEU A 564 -20.03 6.52 42.10
CA LEU A 564 -19.17 7.63 41.67
C LEU A 564 -17.76 7.64 42.30
N THR A 565 -17.61 7.23 43.56
CA THR A 565 -16.29 7.14 44.20
C THR A 565 -15.39 6.10 43.51
N GLU A 566 -15.91 4.92 43.23
CA GLU A 566 -15.17 3.85 42.55
C GLU A 566 -14.90 4.24 41.08
N ALA A 567 -15.87 4.90 40.43
CA ALA A 567 -15.69 5.43 39.07
C ALA A 567 -14.51 6.39 38.99
N THR A 568 -14.40 7.31 39.97
CA THR A 568 -13.30 8.29 40.09
C THR A 568 -11.95 7.60 40.17
N ASP A 569 -11.82 6.57 41.02
CA ASP A 569 -10.57 5.83 41.19
C ASP A 569 -10.11 5.15 39.89
N HIS A 570 -11.03 4.48 39.18
CA HIS A 570 -10.72 3.81 37.92
C HIS A 570 -10.38 4.79 36.78
N ILE A 571 -11.09 5.92 36.68
CA ILE A 571 -10.80 6.93 35.65
C ILE A 571 -9.44 7.59 35.92
N GLN A 572 -9.11 7.85 37.18
CA GLN A 572 -7.80 8.38 37.57
C GLN A 572 -6.68 7.40 37.22
N GLN A 573 -6.82 6.10 37.55
CA GLN A 573 -5.85 5.07 37.15
C GLN A 573 -5.65 5.03 35.64
N SER A 574 -6.75 5.11 34.89
CA SER A 574 -6.72 5.20 33.43
C SER A 574 -5.91 6.41 32.94
N ILE A 575 -6.09 7.59 33.54
CA ILE A 575 -5.36 8.82 33.20
C ILE A 575 -3.86 8.68 33.52
N ASP A 576 -3.53 8.13 34.68
CA ASP A 576 -2.14 7.96 35.15
C ASP A 576 -1.31 7.03 34.27
N MET A 577 -1.98 6.13 33.53
CA MET A 577 -1.36 5.20 32.58
C MET A 577 -1.11 5.81 31.18
N LEU A 578 -1.71 6.95 30.85
CA LEU A 578 -1.57 7.57 29.53
C LEU A 578 -0.40 8.58 29.50
N PRO A 579 0.33 8.67 28.36
CA PRO A 579 1.33 9.70 28.18
C PRO A 579 0.69 11.09 28.04
N SER A 580 1.44 12.15 28.38
CA SER A 580 0.93 13.53 28.42
C SER A 580 0.47 14.10 27.07
N ASN A 581 0.81 13.44 25.96
CA ASN A 581 0.43 13.79 24.60
C ASN A 581 -0.66 12.89 24.01
N ASP A 582 -1.26 12.00 24.82
CA ASP A 582 -2.34 11.13 24.36
C ASP A 582 -3.61 11.94 24.03
N THR A 583 -4.24 11.65 22.89
CA THR A 583 -5.43 12.36 22.43
C THR A 583 -6.64 12.13 23.34
N GLU A 584 -6.70 10.99 24.01
CA GLU A 584 -7.81 10.65 24.91
C GLU A 584 -7.65 11.25 26.30
N LEU A 585 -6.47 11.76 26.67
CA LEU A 585 -6.20 12.29 28.00
C LEU A 585 -7.19 13.40 28.39
N ASN A 586 -7.45 14.33 27.47
CA ASN A 586 -8.38 15.44 27.69
C ASN A 586 -9.83 14.95 27.87
N ASN A 587 -10.23 13.93 27.09
CA ASN A 587 -11.57 13.36 27.20
C ASN A 587 -11.77 12.69 28.57
N ARG A 588 -10.79 11.91 29.01
CA ARG A 588 -10.85 11.20 30.30
C ARG A 588 -10.80 12.17 31.49
N GLN A 589 -10.01 13.24 31.39
CA GLN A 589 -10.00 14.32 32.39
C GLN A 589 -11.35 15.03 32.50
N ALA A 590 -11.99 15.35 31.38
CA ALA A 590 -13.31 15.98 31.39
C ALA A 590 -14.38 15.09 32.03
N VAL A 591 -14.32 13.77 31.82
CA VAL A 591 -15.19 12.80 32.51
C VAL A 591 -14.93 12.82 34.02
N LEU A 592 -13.66 12.79 34.43
CA LEU A 592 -13.29 12.83 35.84
C LEU A 592 -13.77 14.12 36.54
N GLU A 593 -13.62 15.26 35.88
CA GLU A 593 -14.10 16.56 36.38
C GLU A 593 -15.62 16.56 36.54
N ARG A 594 -16.37 16.03 35.56
CA ARG A 594 -17.83 15.89 35.63
C ARG A 594 -18.26 15.07 36.85
N ILE A 595 -17.65 13.90 37.07
CA ILE A 595 -18.00 13.04 38.21
C ILE A 595 -17.70 13.73 39.54
N HIS A 596 -16.61 14.50 39.63
CA HIS A 596 -16.30 15.30 40.81
C HIS A 596 -17.32 16.41 41.06
N GLU A 597 -17.87 17.04 40.02
CA GLU A 597 -18.96 18.03 40.15
C GLU A 597 -20.24 17.37 40.67
N GLU A 598 -20.55 16.14 40.24
CA GLU A 598 -21.73 15.38 40.71
C GLU A 598 -21.61 14.90 42.17
N LEU A 599 -20.38 14.72 42.66
CA LEU A 599 -20.10 14.33 44.05
C LEU A 599 -20.22 15.48 45.06
N GLN A 600 -20.19 16.75 44.61
CA GLN A 600 -20.27 17.96 45.45
C GLN A 600 -21.72 18.39 45.70
#